data_AF-A0A101WYG1-F1
#
_entry.id   AF-A0A101WYG1-F1
#
_cell.length_a   1.000
_cell.length_b   1.000
_cell.length_c   1.000
_cell.angle_alpha   90.00
_cell.angle_beta   90.00
_cell.angle_gamma   90.00
#
_symmetry.space_group_name_H-M   'P 1'
#
loop_
_entity.id
_entity.type
_entity.pdbx_description
1 polymer ?
#
loop_
_entity_poly.entity_id
_entity_poly.type
_entity_poly.pdbx_seq_one_letter_code
_entity_poly.pdbx_strand_id
1 'polypeptide(L)'
;MATLPVEYLRTTRLFREKVGGVEIISFEVPTHKYFSRNEIPYLATALDVDFRKLENMISDMKYGRVVVEKLWAYRLDADMIRESKKVLLPDLANNPVDGEVDELEDFKILKIHIGELREYVRIFVRILQGYKEVIIYREPPHPALVRYVAYL
;
A
#
# COMPACT_ATOMS: atom_id res chain seq x y z
N MET A 1 12.05 -1.46 -32.45
CA MET A 1 10.83 -1.61 -31.64
C MET A 1 10.77 -0.44 -30.68
N ALA A 2 9.79 0.45 -30.80
CA ALA A 2 9.56 1.47 -29.78
C ALA A 2 9.00 0.75 -28.54
N THR A 3 9.82 0.59 -27.51
CA THR A 3 9.35 0.13 -26.20
C THR A 3 8.39 1.19 -25.68
N LEU A 4 7.11 0.82 -25.51
CA LEU A 4 6.15 1.66 -24.82
C LEU A 4 6.74 2.07 -23.46
N PRO A 5 6.60 3.34 -23.04
CA PRO A 5 7.12 3.78 -21.76
C PRO A 5 6.56 2.91 -20.64
N VAL A 6 7.42 2.52 -19.69
CA VAL A 6 7.04 1.68 -18.55
C VAL A 6 5.96 2.40 -17.75
N GLU A 7 4.77 1.82 -17.68
CA GLU A 7 3.67 2.33 -16.86
C GLU A 7 3.80 1.78 -15.43
N TYR A 8 4.14 2.66 -14.48
CA TYR A 8 4.32 2.32 -13.07
C TYR A 8 2.99 2.20 -12.31
N LEU A 9 1.96 2.95 -12.73
CA LEU A 9 0.63 2.92 -12.13
C LEU A 9 -0.33 2.07 -12.95
N ARG A 10 -1.12 1.24 -12.29
CA ARG A 10 -2.11 0.39 -12.94
C ARG A 10 -3.42 0.40 -12.18
N THR A 11 -4.52 0.21 -12.88
CA THR A 11 -5.79 -0.15 -12.25
C THR A 11 -5.78 -1.65 -11.99
N THR A 12 -5.94 -2.06 -10.73
CA THR A 12 -6.00 -3.48 -10.37
C THR A 12 -7.42 -3.92 -10.08
N ARG A 13 -7.62 -5.24 -9.99
CA ARG A 13 -8.95 -5.82 -9.79
C ARG A 13 -9.43 -5.52 -8.37
N LEU A 14 -10.71 -5.20 -8.26
CA LEU A 14 -11.42 -5.09 -6.99
C LEU A 14 -12.10 -6.41 -6.61
N PHE A 15 -12.16 -6.67 -5.31
CA PHE A 15 -12.71 -7.87 -4.70
C PHE A 15 -13.68 -7.44 -3.61
N ARG A 16 -14.84 -8.08 -3.53
CA ARG A 16 -15.71 -7.98 -2.36
C ARG A 16 -15.33 -9.11 -1.42
N GLU A 17 -15.02 -8.77 -0.18
CA GLU A 17 -14.64 -9.71 0.86
C GLU A 17 -15.59 -9.56 2.05
N LYS A 18 -15.83 -10.65 2.78
CA LYS A 18 -16.56 -10.61 4.05
C LYS A 18 -15.60 -10.96 5.18
N VAL A 19 -15.32 -10.01 6.05
CA VAL A 19 -14.31 -10.11 7.12
C VAL A 19 -14.99 -9.76 8.44
N GLY A 20 -14.99 -10.69 9.40
CA GLY A 20 -15.62 -10.46 10.70
C GLY A 20 -17.11 -10.11 10.63
N GLY A 21 -17.81 -10.54 9.57
CA GLY A 21 -19.22 -10.17 9.32
C GLY A 21 -19.41 -8.87 8.53
N VAL A 22 -18.36 -8.05 8.38
CA VAL A 22 -18.35 -6.79 7.62
C VAL A 22 -18.02 -7.06 6.16
N GLU A 23 -18.79 -6.49 5.23
CA GLU A 23 -18.47 -6.51 3.81
C GLU A 23 -17.53 -5.36 3.47
N ILE A 24 -16.39 -5.67 2.86
CA ILE A 24 -15.38 -4.69 2.47
C ILE A 24 -15.01 -4.85 0.99
N ILE A 25 -14.60 -3.76 0.36
CA ILE A 25 -14.01 -3.76 -0.97
C ILE A 25 -12.49 -3.71 -0.83
N SER A 26 -11.78 -4.63 -1.46
CA SER A 26 -10.33 -4.67 -1.49
C SER A 26 -9.82 -4.64 -2.92
N PHE A 27 -8.57 -4.25 -3.11
CA PHE A 27 -7.89 -4.29 -4.40
C PHE A 27 -6.67 -5.21 -4.34
N GLU A 28 -6.29 -5.76 -5.50
CA GLU A 28 -5.07 -6.54 -5.64
C GLU A 28 -3.83 -5.65 -5.67
N VAL A 29 -2.90 -5.90 -4.76
CA VAL A 29 -1.59 -5.23 -4.71
C VAL A 29 -0.62 -5.99 -5.60
N PRO A 30 -0.05 -5.37 -6.65
CA PRO A 30 1.00 -5.99 -7.44
C PRO A 30 2.22 -6.33 -6.59
N THR A 31 2.82 -7.50 -6.83
CA THR A 31 3.89 -8.06 -5.98
C THR A 31 5.20 -7.26 -6.01
N HIS A 32 5.55 -6.66 -7.14
CA HIS A 32 6.77 -5.88 -7.31
C HIS A 32 6.62 -4.87 -8.46
N LYS A 33 7.48 -3.83 -8.46
CA LYS A 33 7.74 -2.86 -9.54
C LYS A 33 6.59 -1.92 -9.95
N TYR A 34 5.35 -2.40 -9.94
CA TYR A 34 4.16 -1.62 -10.28
C TYR A 34 3.35 -1.29 -9.05
N PHE A 35 2.59 -0.20 -9.13
CA PHE A 35 1.70 0.29 -8.11
C PHE A 35 0.26 0.21 -8.64
N SER A 36 -0.65 -0.31 -7.85
CA SER A 36 -2.07 -0.04 -8.03
C SER A 36 -2.34 1.43 -7.72
N ARG A 37 -3.24 2.08 -8.47
CA ARG A 37 -3.70 3.43 -8.14
C ARG A 37 -4.29 3.51 -6.72
N ASN A 38 -4.89 2.41 -6.24
CA ASN A 38 -5.43 2.30 -4.89
C ASN A 38 -4.34 2.19 -3.79
N GLU A 39 -3.06 2.07 -4.15
CA GLU A 39 -1.93 2.19 -3.18
C GLU A 39 -1.58 3.66 -2.92
N ILE A 40 -1.92 4.58 -3.83
CA ILE A 40 -1.56 5.99 -3.69
C ILE A 40 -2.15 6.62 -2.43
N PRO A 41 -3.43 6.39 -2.04
CA PRO A 41 -3.95 6.91 -0.79
C PRO A 41 -3.14 6.45 0.43
N TYR A 42 -2.73 5.18 0.47
CA TYR A 42 -1.90 4.65 1.56
C TYR A 42 -0.56 5.38 1.65
N LEU A 43 0.14 5.49 0.53
CA LEU A 43 1.46 6.11 0.48
C LEU A 43 1.37 7.62 0.72
N ALA A 44 0.36 8.29 0.19
CA ALA A 44 0.11 9.71 0.39
C ALA A 44 -0.11 10.03 1.87
N THR A 45 -0.98 9.27 2.54
CA THR A 45 -1.23 9.43 3.98
C THR A 45 0.01 9.09 4.81
N ALA A 46 0.74 8.03 4.46
CA ALA A 46 1.94 7.60 5.17
C ALA A 46 3.10 8.62 5.06
N LEU A 47 3.27 9.22 3.88
CA LEU A 47 4.39 10.11 3.57
C LEU A 47 4.08 11.59 3.82
N ASP A 48 2.83 11.90 4.16
CA ASP A 48 2.28 13.26 4.28
C ASP A 48 2.48 14.08 2.99
N VAL A 49 2.05 13.48 1.87
CA VAL A 49 2.17 14.06 0.53
C VAL A 49 0.81 14.07 -0.13
N ASP A 50 0.48 15.18 -0.82
CA ASP A 50 -0.74 15.29 -1.60
C ASP A 50 -0.88 14.13 -2.59
N PHE A 51 -2.10 13.58 -2.67
CA PHE A 51 -2.44 12.43 -3.51
C PHE A 51 -2.03 12.64 -4.97
N ARG A 52 -2.40 13.79 -5.58
CA ARG A 52 -2.14 14.05 -7.00
C ARG A 52 -0.66 14.28 -7.25
N LYS A 53 0.02 14.94 -6.31
CA LYS A 53 1.47 15.12 -6.36
C LYS A 53 2.18 13.77 -6.36
N LEU A 54 1.84 12.87 -5.44
CA LEU A 54 2.47 11.56 -5.37
C LEU A 54 2.18 10.71 -6.61
N GLU A 55 0.94 10.73 -7.11
CA GLU A 55 0.54 10.03 -8.33
C GLU A 55 1.38 10.48 -9.55
N ASN A 56 1.58 11.79 -9.70
CA ASN A 56 2.43 12.35 -10.75
C ASN A 56 3.89 11.93 -10.58
N MET A 57 4.42 12.01 -9.35
CA MET A 57 5.80 11.63 -9.07
C MET A 57 6.09 10.16 -9.38
N ILE A 58 5.16 9.24 -9.07
CA ILE A 58 5.30 7.83 -9.44
C ILE A 58 5.16 7.62 -10.95
N SER A 59 4.25 8.35 -11.60
CA SER A 59 4.10 8.30 -13.07
C SER A 59 5.37 8.74 -13.80
N ASP A 60 6.06 9.74 -13.25
CA ASP A 60 7.29 10.32 -13.80
C ASP A 60 8.53 9.44 -13.57
N MET A 61 8.43 8.35 -12.80
CA MET A 61 9.52 7.38 -12.64
C MET A 61 9.96 6.74 -13.97
N LYS A 62 9.10 6.79 -15.01
CA LYS A 62 9.44 6.40 -16.38
C LYS A 62 10.57 7.24 -17.00
N TYR A 63 10.84 8.42 -16.45
CA TYR A 63 11.94 9.30 -16.85
C TYR A 63 13.23 9.05 -16.04
N GLY A 64 13.27 8.02 -15.17
CA GLY A 64 14.48 7.59 -14.46
C GLY A 64 14.67 8.19 -13.06
N ARG A 65 13.81 9.11 -12.61
CA ARG A 65 13.82 9.59 -11.21
C ARG A 65 13.05 8.61 -10.33
N VAL A 66 13.74 7.95 -9.40
CA VAL A 66 13.09 7.06 -8.42
C VAL A 66 12.57 7.91 -7.26
N VAL A 67 11.26 7.82 -7.02
CA VAL A 67 10.60 8.55 -5.93
C VAL A 67 10.14 7.58 -4.85
N VAL A 68 9.44 6.52 -5.26
CA VAL A 68 9.03 5.43 -4.38
C VAL A 68 9.41 4.13 -5.04
N GLU A 69 10.03 3.23 -4.30
CA GLU A 69 10.35 1.87 -4.73
C GLU A 69 9.54 0.88 -3.89
N LYS A 70 8.71 0.06 -4.56
CA LYS A 70 8.07 -1.09 -3.92
C LYS A 70 9.07 -2.23 -3.86
N LEU A 71 9.49 -2.62 -2.66
CA LEU A 71 10.40 -3.73 -2.46
C LEU A 71 9.68 -5.07 -2.66
N TRP A 72 8.51 -5.23 -2.02
CA TRP A 72 7.72 -6.45 -2.12
C TRP A 72 6.31 -6.31 -1.54
N ALA A 73 5.43 -7.23 -1.93
CA ALA A 73 4.12 -7.46 -1.33
C ALA A 73 3.89 -8.97 -1.16
N TYR A 74 3.59 -9.43 0.06
CA TYR A 74 3.38 -10.84 0.38
C TYR A 74 2.16 -11.10 1.26
N ARG A 75 1.56 -12.27 1.07
CA ARG A 75 0.59 -12.89 1.98
C ARG A 75 1.34 -13.71 3.02
N LEU A 76 1.09 -13.47 4.31
CA LEU A 76 1.84 -14.11 5.40
C LEU A 76 1.40 -15.55 5.72
N ASP A 77 0.22 -15.94 5.28
CA ASP A 77 -0.33 -17.29 5.38
C ASP A 77 -0.29 -18.05 4.03
N ALA A 78 0.51 -17.55 3.09
CA ALA A 78 0.82 -18.24 1.85
C ALA A 78 2.17 -18.94 1.98
N ASP A 79 2.28 -20.15 1.44
CA ASP A 79 3.58 -20.80 1.27
C ASP A 79 4.36 -20.02 0.22
N MET A 80 5.42 -19.32 0.64
CA MET A 80 6.25 -18.47 -0.21
C MET A 80 6.87 -19.22 -1.42
N ILE A 81 6.97 -20.55 -1.34
CA ILE A 81 7.58 -21.40 -2.38
C ILE A 81 6.51 -22.02 -3.28
N ARG A 82 5.33 -22.33 -2.74
CA ARG A 82 4.33 -23.18 -3.42
C ARG A 82 3.07 -22.45 -3.90
N GLU A 83 2.66 -21.36 -3.26
CA GLU A 83 1.41 -20.67 -3.59
C GLU A 83 1.57 -19.15 -3.64
N SER A 84 1.47 -18.59 -4.85
CA SER A 84 1.30 -17.14 -5.00
C SER A 84 -0.15 -16.77 -4.71
N LYS A 85 -0.47 -16.54 -3.43
CA LYS A 85 -1.76 -15.95 -3.05
C LYS A 85 -1.73 -14.45 -3.30
N LYS A 86 -2.87 -13.91 -3.75
CA LYS A 86 -3.03 -12.48 -4.00
C LYS A 86 -2.91 -11.69 -2.70
N VAL A 87 -2.11 -10.63 -2.76
CA VAL A 87 -2.09 -9.61 -1.73
C VAL A 87 -3.27 -8.68 -1.95
N LEU A 88 -4.12 -8.54 -0.94
CA LEU A 88 -5.30 -7.70 -0.98
C LEU A 88 -5.17 -6.64 0.11
N LEU A 89 -5.42 -5.38 -0.22
CA LEU A 89 -5.59 -4.30 0.76
C LEU A 89 -6.99 -3.68 0.60
N PRO A 90 -7.62 -3.20 1.69
CA PRO A 90 -8.91 -2.54 1.57
C PRO A 90 -8.81 -1.28 0.73
N ASP A 91 -9.78 -1.03 -0.12
CA ASP A 91 -9.83 0.19 -0.92
C ASP A 91 -10.28 1.38 -0.06
N LEU A 92 -9.37 2.31 0.25
CA LEU A 92 -9.69 3.42 1.15
C LEU A 92 -10.74 4.39 0.60
N ALA A 93 -10.99 4.38 -0.72
CA ALA A 93 -12.00 5.24 -1.34
C ALA A 93 -13.41 4.62 -1.32
N ASN A 94 -13.51 3.30 -1.25
CA ASN A 94 -14.77 2.55 -1.41
C ASN A 94 -15.24 1.87 -0.12
N ASN A 95 -14.61 2.17 1.01
CA ASN A 95 -15.01 1.70 2.33
C ASN A 95 -15.19 2.89 3.29
N PRO A 96 -15.98 2.74 4.37
CA PRO A 96 -15.93 3.65 5.50
C PRO A 96 -14.57 3.52 6.20
N VAL A 97 -13.76 4.58 6.15
CA VAL A 97 -12.41 4.60 6.72
C VAL A 97 -12.35 5.61 7.86
N ASP A 98 -11.74 5.20 8.96
CA ASP A 98 -11.31 6.05 10.06
C ASP A 98 -9.87 5.68 10.44
N GLY A 99 -9.18 6.52 11.21
CA GLY A 99 -7.82 6.20 11.62
C GLY A 99 -7.27 6.97 12.80
N GLU A 100 -6.30 6.34 13.44
CA GLU A 100 -5.54 6.88 14.56
C GLU A 100 -4.06 6.95 14.17
N VAL A 101 -3.33 7.91 14.73
CA VAL A 101 -1.90 8.09 14.46
C VAL A 101 -1.14 8.13 15.78
N ASP A 102 -0.18 7.22 15.91
CA ASP A 102 0.82 7.26 16.97
C ASP A 102 2.13 7.82 16.37
N GLU A 103 2.54 9.00 16.81
CA GLU A 103 3.80 9.63 16.37
C GLU A 103 4.88 9.50 17.45
N LEU A 104 6.05 9.04 17.04
CA LEU A 104 7.31 9.03 17.77
C LEU A 104 8.35 9.81 16.95
N GLU A 105 9.51 10.12 17.56
CA GLU A 105 10.51 11.01 16.97
C GLU A 105 10.90 10.64 15.52
N ASP A 106 11.30 9.39 15.28
CA ASP A 106 11.71 8.89 13.95
C ASP A 106 10.77 7.81 13.39
N PHE A 107 9.58 7.66 13.99
CA PHE A 107 8.67 6.56 13.69
C PHE A 107 7.22 6.96 13.84
N LYS A 108 6.38 6.55 12.89
CA LYS A 108 4.96 6.83 12.89
C LYS A 108 4.18 5.55 12.61
N ILE A 109 3.12 5.32 13.38
CA ILE A 109 2.19 4.21 13.16
C ILE A 109 0.84 4.81 12.81
N LEU A 110 0.32 4.49 11.64
CA LEU A 110 -1.05 4.80 11.25
C LEU A 110 -1.89 3.53 11.44
N LYS A 111 -2.92 3.62 12.28
CA LYS A 111 -3.91 2.57 12.48
C LYS A 111 -5.14 2.91 11.67
N ILE A 112 -5.49 2.06 10.71
CA ILE A 112 -6.62 2.26 9.82
C ILE A 112 -7.75 1.31 10.26
N HIS A 113 -8.92 1.89 10.51
CA HIS A 113 -10.15 1.17 10.78
C HIS A 113 -11.00 1.13 9.49
N ILE A 114 -11.63 -0.01 9.22
CA ILE A 114 -12.51 -0.21 8.07
C ILE A 114 -13.90 -0.60 8.57
N GLY A 115 -14.83 0.36 8.59
CA GLY A 115 -16.12 0.20 9.23
C GLY A 115 -15.96 -0.18 10.70
N GLU A 116 -16.45 -1.35 11.09
CA GLU A 116 -16.34 -1.87 12.46
C GLU A 116 -15.01 -2.60 12.73
N LEU A 117 -14.19 -2.85 11.69
CA LEU A 117 -12.90 -3.54 11.83
C LEU A 117 -11.85 -2.57 12.33
N ARG A 118 -11.56 -2.62 13.64
CA ARG A 118 -10.58 -1.72 14.26
C ARG A 118 -9.14 -2.19 14.00
N GLU A 119 -8.25 -1.26 13.66
CA GLU A 119 -6.82 -1.49 13.39
C GLU A 119 -6.57 -2.57 12.33
N TYR A 120 -7.50 -2.71 11.38
CA TYR A 120 -7.47 -3.75 10.38
C TYR A 120 -6.26 -3.64 9.44
N VAL A 121 -5.78 -2.41 9.23
CA VAL A 121 -4.51 -2.14 8.58
C VAL A 121 -3.66 -1.24 9.48
N ARG A 122 -2.38 -1.58 9.60
CA ARG A 122 -1.38 -0.73 10.25
C ARG A 122 -0.32 -0.33 9.23
N ILE A 123 0.04 0.95 9.20
CA ILE A 123 1.14 1.46 8.40
C ILE A 123 2.24 1.91 9.34
N PHE A 124 3.41 1.32 9.22
CA PHE A 124 4.60 1.72 9.93
C PHE A 124 5.44 2.58 9.00
N VAL A 125 5.80 3.77 9.44
CA VAL A 125 6.65 4.71 8.72
C VAL A 125 7.88 4.95 9.56
N ARG A 126 9.05 4.60 9.03
CA ARG A 126 10.34 4.83 9.68
C ARG A 126 11.13 5.86 8.89
N ILE A 127 11.58 6.90 9.58
CA ILE A 127 12.40 7.95 8.98
C ILE A 127 13.85 7.52 9.12
N LEU A 128 14.57 7.46 7.99
CA LEU A 128 15.96 7.06 7.92
C LEU A 128 16.76 8.13 7.16
N GLN A 129 18.08 8.09 7.28
CA GLN A 129 18.93 9.05 6.57
C GLN A 129 18.81 8.84 5.05
N GLY A 130 18.16 9.80 4.39
CA GLY A 130 18.00 9.84 2.92
C GLY A 130 16.75 9.15 2.37
N TYR A 131 15.93 8.49 3.19
CA TYR A 131 14.65 7.91 2.75
C TYR A 131 13.69 7.63 3.92
N LYS A 132 12.41 7.47 3.60
CA LYS A 132 11.39 6.94 4.52
C LYS A 132 11.05 5.51 4.12
N GLU A 133 11.00 4.61 5.09
CA GLU A 133 10.50 3.26 4.89
C GLU A 133 9.03 3.20 5.28
N VAL A 134 8.19 2.62 4.41
CA VAL A 134 6.76 2.42 4.66
C VAL A 134 6.45 0.94 4.59
N ILE A 135 5.89 0.40 5.68
CA ILE A 135 5.44 -0.99 5.77
C ILE A 135 3.95 -0.99 6.07
N ILE A 136 3.16 -1.55 5.16
CA ILE A 136 1.71 -1.75 5.35
C ILE A 136 1.48 -3.18 5.78
N TYR A 137 0.82 -3.36 6.92
CA TYR A 137 0.39 -4.64 7.45
C TYR A 137 -1.13 -4.72 7.49
N ARG A 138 -1.69 -5.78 6.90
CA ARG A 138 -3.11 -6.12 7.00
C ARG A 138 -3.28 -7.28 7.98
N GLU A 139 -4.22 -7.14 8.91
CA GLU A 139 -4.57 -8.15 9.90
C GLU A 139 -5.31 -9.37 9.28
N PRO A 140 -5.44 -10.50 9.99
CA PRO A 140 -6.25 -11.65 9.57
C PRO A 140 -7.68 -11.26 9.17
N PRO A 141 -8.34 -12.02 8.28
CA PRO A 141 -8.11 -13.44 7.95
C PRO A 141 -7.12 -13.67 6.79
N HIS A 142 -6.69 -12.61 6.12
CA HIS A 142 -5.79 -12.68 4.97
C HIS A 142 -4.59 -11.78 5.21
N PRO A 143 -3.73 -12.14 6.18
CA PRO A 143 -2.68 -11.26 6.63
C PRO A 143 -1.70 -10.99 5.49
N ALA A 144 -1.34 -9.73 5.32
CA ALA A 144 -0.46 -9.31 4.25
C ALA A 144 0.50 -8.23 4.70
N LEU A 145 1.66 -8.18 4.04
CA LEU A 145 2.71 -7.24 4.33
C LEU A 145 3.22 -6.66 3.01
N VAL A 146 3.31 -5.33 2.94
CA VAL A 146 3.78 -4.60 1.75
C VAL A 146 4.81 -3.58 2.18
N ARG A 147 5.96 -3.53 1.51
CA ARG A 147 7.08 -2.66 1.88
C ARG A 147 7.51 -1.75 0.73
N TYR A 148 7.74 -0.50 1.07
CA TYR A 148 8.18 0.56 0.19
C TYR A 148 9.33 1.36 0.80
N VAL A 149 10.13 1.94 -0.09
CA VAL A 149 11.13 2.95 0.24
C VAL A 149 10.80 4.22 -0.54
N ALA A 150 10.70 5.35 0.14
CA ALA A 150 10.41 6.65 -0.46
C ALA A 150 11.59 7.60 -0.28
N TYR A 151 12.12 8.14 -1.37
CA TYR A 151 13.27 9.04 -1.40
C TYR A 151 12.83 10.52 -1.49
N LEU A 152 11.73 10.84 -0.81
CA LEU A 152 11.04 12.13 -0.83
C LEU A 152 11.58 13.13 0.20
#